data_AF-A0A7K2WGR5-F1
#
_entry.id   AF-A0A7K2WGR5-F1
#
_cell.length_a   1.000
_cell.length_b   1.000
_cell.length_c   1.000
_cell.angle_alpha   90.00
_cell.angle_beta   90.00
_cell.angle_gamma   90.00
#
_symmetry.space_group_name_H-M   'P 1'
#
loop_
_entity.id
_entity.type
_entity.pdbx_description
1 polymer ?
#
loop_
_entity_poly.entity_id
_entity_poly.type
_entity_poly.pdbx_seq_one_letter_code
_entity_poly.pdbx_strand_id
1 'polypeptide(L)'
;MPERGEHSAREAAAGFAGLPGAVAVSHLAVYDWEAADGLRGGTPHLHLTCSEGYVVTAGRGAVQTLTETGGFATTPLEPGGLVWFTPGTVHRLVNDDGLRLVVLMQNNGLPEAGDAVLTLPPPYLADPETYARAVRIPEGTEAEQAAAARRRRDLAVEGFAVLRAAGERGDPGPL
;
A
#
# COMPACT_ATOMS: atom_id res chain seq x y z
N MET A 1 -35.06 31.03 -8.49
CA MET A 1 -34.47 29.72 -8.84
C MET A 1 -33.22 29.52 -7.99
N PRO A 2 -33.24 28.60 -7.02
CA PRO A 2 -32.04 27.96 -6.50
C PRO A 2 -31.88 26.55 -7.10
N GLU A 3 -30.67 26.05 -6.93
CA GLU A 3 -29.95 25.12 -7.80
C GLU A 3 -30.35 23.63 -7.66
N ARG A 4 -30.07 22.89 -8.73
CA ARG A 4 -30.10 21.43 -8.78
C ARG A 4 -28.94 20.88 -7.95
N GLY A 5 -29.25 20.04 -6.96
CA GLY A 5 -28.29 19.12 -6.36
C GLY A 5 -28.09 17.88 -7.23
N GLU A 6 -27.06 17.10 -6.87
CA GLU A 6 -26.74 15.69 -7.17
C GLU A 6 -25.24 15.53 -6.78
N HIS A 7 -24.71 14.58 -6.01
CA HIS A 7 -25.21 13.38 -5.34
C HIS A 7 -24.38 13.13 -4.06
N SER A 8 -25.07 12.55 -3.07
CA SER A 8 -24.67 12.29 -1.69
C SER A 8 -23.45 11.36 -1.53
N ALA A 9 -22.43 11.86 -0.81
CA ALA A 9 -21.65 11.03 0.09
C ALA A 9 -22.63 10.41 1.10
N ARG A 10 -22.58 9.09 1.29
CA ARG A 10 -23.34 8.38 2.31
C ARG A 10 -23.27 9.16 3.62
N GLU A 11 -24.42 9.49 4.18
CA GLU A 11 -24.56 10.13 5.49
C GLU A 11 -23.66 9.39 6.49
N ALA A 12 -22.56 10.02 6.87
CA ALA A 12 -21.85 9.63 8.08
C ALA A 12 -22.88 9.57 9.19
N ALA A 13 -22.94 8.46 9.94
CA ALA A 13 -23.81 8.34 11.09
C ALA A 13 -23.64 9.60 11.95
N ALA A 14 -24.71 10.38 12.07
CA ALA A 14 -24.66 11.71 12.67
C ALA A 14 -24.02 11.62 14.06
N GLY A 15 -22.76 12.06 14.19
CA GLY A 15 -21.98 12.03 15.42
C GLY A 15 -20.53 11.54 15.30
N PHE A 16 -20.16 10.76 14.27
CA PHE A 16 -18.77 10.32 14.13
C PHE A 16 -17.95 11.32 13.30
N ALA A 17 -17.13 12.13 13.98
CA ALA A 17 -16.23 13.11 13.35
C ALA A 17 -14.88 12.52 12.87
N GLY A 18 -14.72 11.20 12.97
CA GLY A 18 -13.44 10.51 12.76
C GLY A 18 -12.75 10.13 14.08
N LEU A 19 -11.67 9.35 13.97
CA LEU A 19 -10.84 9.02 15.13
C LEU A 19 -9.90 10.19 15.51
N PRO A 20 -9.47 10.27 16.78
CA PRO A 20 -8.41 11.20 17.19
C PRO A 20 -7.18 11.08 16.30
N GLY A 21 -6.53 12.20 16.01
CA GLY A 21 -5.34 12.24 15.16
C GLY A 21 -5.61 11.92 13.69
N ALA A 22 -6.86 12.01 13.23
CA ALA A 22 -7.24 11.72 11.85
C ALA A 22 -6.83 10.31 11.41
N VAL A 23 -6.97 9.31 12.29
CA VAL A 23 -6.65 7.93 11.96
C VAL A 23 -7.76 7.32 11.08
N ALA A 24 -7.39 6.80 9.90
CA ALA A 24 -8.24 5.90 9.13
C ALA A 24 -8.12 4.46 9.63
N VAL A 25 -9.22 3.73 9.48
CA VAL A 25 -9.29 2.28 9.73
C VAL A 25 -9.88 1.62 8.50
N SER A 26 -9.17 0.66 7.92
CA SER A 26 -9.67 -0.12 6.79
C SER A 26 -9.46 -1.61 7.00
N HIS A 27 -10.36 -2.42 6.45
CA HIS A 27 -10.22 -3.87 6.43
C HIS A 27 -9.52 -4.26 5.13
N LEU A 28 -8.45 -5.05 5.24
CA LEU A 28 -7.69 -5.55 4.10
C LEU A 28 -7.70 -7.06 4.09
N ALA A 29 -8.09 -7.63 2.94
CA ALA A 29 -7.75 -8.98 2.56
C ALA A 29 -6.57 -8.89 1.58
N VAL A 30 -5.42 -9.43 1.98
CA VAL A 30 -4.20 -9.34 1.16
C VAL A 30 -4.39 -10.21 -0.08
N TYR A 31 -3.95 -9.71 -1.24
CA TYR A 31 -4.05 -10.47 -2.48
C TYR A 31 -3.42 -11.86 -2.35
N ASP A 32 -4.09 -12.86 -2.92
CA ASP A 32 -3.66 -14.25 -3.00
C ASP A 32 -3.01 -14.57 -4.35
N TRP A 33 -2.84 -13.58 -5.21
CA TRP A 33 -2.24 -13.71 -6.53
C TRP A 33 -0.72 -13.68 -6.46
N GLU A 34 -0.06 -14.58 -7.18
CA GLU A 34 1.39 -14.56 -7.37
C GLU A 34 1.81 -13.27 -8.09
N ALA A 35 2.87 -12.63 -7.62
CA ALA A 35 3.52 -11.47 -8.23
C ALA A 35 4.75 -11.88 -9.04
N ALA A 36 5.39 -10.90 -9.71
CA ALA A 36 6.54 -11.13 -10.58
C ALA A 36 7.74 -11.84 -9.91
N ASP A 37 7.82 -11.84 -8.58
CA ASP A 37 8.86 -12.51 -7.80
C ASP A 37 8.45 -13.88 -7.25
N GLY A 38 7.29 -14.42 -7.67
CA GLY A 38 6.78 -15.72 -7.22
C GLY A 38 6.10 -15.69 -5.85
N LEU A 39 6.06 -14.53 -5.18
CA LEU A 39 5.36 -14.38 -3.90
C LEU A 39 3.92 -13.88 -4.11
N ARG A 40 3.01 -14.37 -3.27
CA ARG A 40 1.64 -13.85 -3.20
C ARG A 40 1.60 -12.66 -2.27
N GLY A 41 0.92 -11.57 -2.64
CA GLY A 41 0.85 -10.41 -1.76
C GLY A 41 0.52 -9.09 -2.42
N GLY A 42 0.70 -8.03 -1.62
CA GLY A 42 0.38 -6.65 -1.97
C GLY A 42 1.46 -5.95 -2.80
N THR A 43 1.18 -4.68 -3.07
CA THR A 43 2.05 -3.74 -3.82
C THR A 43 3.04 -3.09 -2.86
N PRO A 44 4.36 -3.18 -3.08
CA PRO A 44 5.31 -2.44 -2.26
C PRO A 44 5.17 -0.93 -2.45
N HIS A 45 5.16 -0.19 -1.35
CA HIS A 45 5.00 1.26 -1.32
C HIS A 45 5.56 1.84 -0.04
N LEU A 46 5.60 3.17 0.04
CA LEU A 46 5.92 3.92 1.25
C LEU A 46 4.93 5.06 1.43
N HIS A 47 4.77 5.49 2.67
CA HIS A 47 4.06 6.72 3.02
C HIS A 47 5.08 7.82 3.30
N LEU A 48 4.89 9.02 2.75
CA LEU A 48 5.85 10.14 2.90
C LEU A 48 5.65 10.92 4.19
N THR A 49 4.42 10.97 4.71
CA THR A 49 4.05 11.79 5.86
C THR A 49 3.32 11.02 6.94
N CYS A 50 2.70 9.90 6.59
CA CYS A 50 1.86 9.13 7.51
C CYS A 50 2.56 7.87 8.02
N SER A 51 2.31 7.55 9.29
CA SER A 51 2.59 6.21 9.80
C SER A 51 1.44 5.28 9.43
N GLU A 52 1.75 4.02 9.19
CA GLU A 52 0.77 2.96 8.96
C GLU A 52 1.07 1.78 9.90
N GLY A 53 0.02 1.10 10.35
CA GLY A 53 0.11 -0.10 11.16
C GLY A 53 -0.93 -1.14 10.79
N TYR A 54 -0.63 -2.39 11.10
CA TYR A 54 -1.46 -3.55 10.80
C TYR A 54 -1.79 -4.30 12.07
N VAL A 55 -3.08 -4.56 12.29
CA VAL A 55 -3.58 -5.51 13.28
C VAL A 55 -4.05 -6.76 12.55
N VAL A 56 -3.35 -7.87 12.74
CA VAL A 56 -3.66 -9.12 12.04
C VAL A 56 -4.89 -9.77 12.67
N THR A 57 -5.89 -10.08 11.84
CA THR A 57 -7.17 -10.62 12.30
C THR A 57 -7.37 -12.08 11.93
N ALA A 58 -6.80 -12.55 10.82
CA ALA A 58 -6.87 -13.93 10.39
C ALA A 58 -5.75 -14.27 9.38
N GLY A 59 -5.54 -15.56 9.15
CA GLY A 59 -4.55 -16.06 8.18
C GLY A 59 -3.11 -15.93 8.66
N ARG A 60 -2.16 -16.13 7.74
CA ARG A 60 -0.72 -16.01 8.00
C ARG A 60 0.01 -15.40 6.80
N GLY A 61 1.08 -14.66 7.08
CA GLY A 61 2.00 -14.16 6.08
C GLY A 61 3.17 -13.42 6.71
N ALA A 62 3.64 -12.37 6.04
CA ALA A 62 4.67 -11.49 6.56
C ALA A 62 4.51 -10.06 6.05
N VAL A 63 5.09 -9.09 6.75
CA VAL A 63 5.41 -7.78 6.18
C VAL A 63 6.91 -7.73 5.88
N GLN A 64 7.24 -7.39 4.65
CA GLN A 64 8.58 -7.02 4.24
C GLN A 64 8.73 -5.51 4.43
N THR A 65 9.82 -5.07 5.03
CA THR A 65 10.17 -3.65 5.15
C THR A 65 11.55 -3.39 4.60
N LEU A 66 11.78 -2.18 4.09
CA LEU A 66 13.08 -1.69 3.65
C LEU A 66 13.23 -0.23 4.09
N THR A 67 14.29 0.06 4.82
CA THR A 67 14.67 1.43 5.22
C THR A 67 16.15 1.66 4.92
N GLU A 68 16.54 2.92 4.75
CA GLU A 68 17.94 3.30 4.50
C GLU A 68 18.89 2.80 5.61
N THR A 69 18.47 2.95 6.87
CA THR A 69 19.31 2.63 8.04
C THR A 69 19.17 1.19 8.53
N GLY A 70 17.99 0.58 8.35
CA GLY A 70 17.70 -0.78 8.82
C GLY A 70 17.85 -1.86 7.75
N GLY A 71 17.96 -1.48 6.48
CA GLY A 71 17.99 -2.41 5.36
C GLY A 71 16.69 -3.19 5.22
N PHE A 72 16.75 -4.33 4.53
CA PHE A 72 15.61 -5.21 4.32
C PHE A 72 15.34 -6.09 5.55
N ALA A 73 14.08 -6.18 5.96
CA ALA A 73 13.63 -7.09 6.99
C ALA A 73 12.31 -7.77 6.59
N THR A 74 12.04 -8.94 7.16
CA THR A 74 10.76 -9.64 7.02
C THR A 74 10.26 -10.00 8.41
N THR A 75 9.06 -9.53 8.74
CA THR A 75 8.41 -9.77 10.03
C THR A 75 7.20 -10.69 9.83
N PRO A 76 7.16 -11.89 10.43
CA PRO A 76 6.01 -12.78 10.36
C PRO A 76 4.74 -12.15 10.91
N LEU A 77 3.60 -12.48 10.31
CA LEU A 77 2.28 -11.99 10.69
C LEU A 77 1.32 -13.17 10.94
N GLU A 78 0.74 -13.19 12.12
CA GLU A 78 -0.28 -14.15 12.57
C GLU A 78 -1.33 -13.44 13.43
N PRO A 79 -2.53 -14.02 13.63
CA PRO A 79 -3.64 -13.34 14.30
C PRO A 79 -3.27 -12.84 15.71
N GLY A 80 -3.62 -11.58 16.00
CA GLY A 80 -3.20 -10.88 17.22
C GLY A 80 -1.88 -10.12 17.10
N GLY A 81 -1.14 -10.30 16.00
CA GLY A 81 0.05 -9.52 15.68
C GLY A 81 -0.27 -8.05 15.40
N LEU A 82 0.61 -7.18 15.88
CA LEU A 82 0.60 -5.73 15.63
C LEU A 82 1.99 -5.31 15.14
N VAL A 83 2.03 -4.68 13.97
CA VAL A 83 3.23 -4.02 13.44
C VAL A 83 2.87 -2.62 13.00
N TRP A 84 3.84 -1.71 13.03
CA TRP A 84 3.68 -0.36 12.52
C TRP A 84 5.01 0.15 12.01
N PHE A 85 4.95 1.14 11.14
CA PHE A 85 6.12 1.74 10.52
C PHE A 85 5.91 3.24 10.30
N THR A 86 7.03 3.95 10.40
CA THR A 86 7.09 5.41 10.27
C THR A 86 7.12 5.83 8.80
N PRO A 87 6.84 7.11 8.50
CA PRO A 87 7.03 7.65 7.16
C PRO A 87 8.42 7.33 6.60
N GLY A 88 8.48 7.10 5.28
CA GLY A 88 9.69 6.70 4.55
C GLY A 88 9.99 5.21 4.58
N THR A 89 9.24 4.40 5.34
CA THR A 89 9.43 2.94 5.34
C THR A 89 8.77 2.34 4.11
N VAL A 90 9.57 1.77 3.20
CA VAL A 90 9.04 0.91 2.14
C VAL A 90 8.54 -0.38 2.77
N HIS A 91 7.33 -0.81 2.45
CA HIS A 91 6.75 -2.00 3.01
C HIS A 91 5.85 -2.74 2.01
N ARG A 92 5.74 -4.06 2.19
CA ARG A 92 4.92 -4.96 1.36
C ARG A 92 4.40 -6.11 2.20
N LEU A 93 3.12 -6.42 2.08
CA LEU A 93 2.53 -7.63 2.65
C LEU A 93 2.73 -8.84 1.73
N VAL A 94 3.18 -9.95 2.30
CA VAL A 94 3.24 -11.28 1.69
C VAL A 94 2.14 -12.15 2.31
N ASN A 95 1.39 -12.85 1.47
CA ASN A 95 0.25 -13.67 1.85
C ASN A 95 0.59 -15.16 1.68
N ASP A 96 0.89 -15.84 2.79
CA ASP A 96 1.16 -17.27 2.76
C ASP A 96 -0.14 -18.08 2.76
N ASP A 97 -1.11 -17.65 3.57
CA ASP A 97 -2.37 -18.35 3.78
C ASP A 97 -3.49 -17.40 4.26
N GLY A 98 -4.22 -16.80 3.31
CA GLY A 98 -5.46 -16.06 3.57
C GLY A 98 -5.32 -14.87 4.52
N LEU A 99 -4.21 -14.13 4.49
CA LEU A 99 -3.90 -13.03 5.42
C LEU A 99 -4.95 -11.91 5.37
N ARG A 100 -5.52 -11.60 6.53
CA ARG A 100 -6.50 -10.52 6.73
C ARG A 100 -6.11 -9.64 7.90
N LEU A 101 -6.25 -8.34 7.74
CA LEU A 101 -5.83 -7.37 8.75
C LEU A 101 -6.69 -6.11 8.75
N VAL A 102 -6.61 -5.38 9.85
CA VAL A 102 -7.08 -4.00 9.96
C VAL A 102 -5.88 -3.09 9.78
N VAL A 103 -5.95 -2.19 8.80
CA VAL A 103 -4.96 -1.14 8.59
C VAL A 103 -5.36 0.07 9.43
N LEU A 104 -4.39 0.60 10.17
CA LEU A 104 -4.46 1.86 10.88
C LEU A 104 -3.53 2.84 10.19
N MET A 105 -4.06 3.93 9.66
CA MET A 105 -3.25 4.91 8.94
C MET A 105 -3.42 6.28 9.57
N GLN A 106 -2.31 7.00 9.82
CA GLN A 106 -2.32 8.37 10.33
C GLN A 106 -2.74 9.39 9.25
N ASN A 107 -3.80 9.07 8.52
CA ASN A 107 -4.43 9.84 7.47
C ASN A 107 -5.87 9.35 7.30
N ASN A 108 -6.86 10.22 7.49
CA ASN A 108 -8.27 9.91 7.22
C ASN A 108 -8.74 10.39 5.84
N GLY A 109 -7.83 10.98 5.05
CA GLY A 109 -8.01 11.25 3.63
C GLY A 109 -7.59 10.06 2.76
N LEU A 110 -7.70 10.24 1.44
CA LEU A 110 -7.20 9.25 0.48
C LEU A 110 -5.66 9.26 0.50
N PRO A 111 -4.98 8.13 0.79
CA PRO A 111 -3.52 8.08 0.72
C PRO A 111 -2.98 8.40 -0.68
N GLU A 112 -3.80 8.24 -1.72
CA GLU A 112 -3.50 8.60 -3.11
C GLU A 112 -3.45 10.12 -3.37
N ALA A 113 -3.81 10.97 -2.38
CA ALA A 113 -3.60 12.42 -2.42
C ALA A 113 -2.12 12.83 -2.25
N GLY A 114 -1.19 11.94 -2.59
CA GLY A 114 0.25 12.18 -2.64
C GLY A 114 1.05 11.65 -1.45
N ASP A 115 0.43 10.96 -0.49
CA ASP A 115 1.15 10.42 0.66
C ASP A 115 1.76 9.03 0.36
N ALA A 116 1.03 8.16 -0.34
CA ALA A 116 1.52 6.84 -0.75
C ALA A 116 2.23 6.86 -2.11
N VAL A 117 3.48 6.42 -2.14
CA VAL A 117 4.29 6.27 -3.36
C VAL A 117 4.66 4.81 -3.56
N LEU A 118 4.28 4.24 -4.72
CA LEU A 118 4.64 2.88 -5.10
C LEU A 118 6.10 2.84 -5.53
N THR A 119 6.79 1.73 -5.27
CA THR A 119 8.20 1.52 -5.66
C THR A 119 8.33 1.20 -7.16
N LEU A 120 7.83 2.08 -8.03
CA LEU A 120 7.95 1.91 -9.47
C LEU A 120 9.41 2.12 -9.93
N PRO A 121 9.83 1.55 -11.07
CA PRO A 121 11.14 1.83 -11.65
C PRO A 121 11.33 3.33 -11.95
N PRO A 122 12.59 3.84 -11.96
CA PRO A 122 12.87 5.28 -12.09
C PRO A 122 12.17 6.03 -13.25
N PRO A 123 12.01 5.45 -14.46
CA PRO A 123 11.30 6.13 -15.56
C PRO A 123 9.84 6.50 -15.23
N TYR A 124 9.22 5.84 -14.25
CA TYR A 124 7.84 6.11 -13.84
C TYR A 124 7.73 7.12 -12.69
N LEU A 125 8.85 7.47 -12.04
CA LEU A 125 8.88 8.37 -10.88
C LEU A 125 9.25 9.82 -11.25
N ALA A 126 9.85 10.03 -12.42
CA ALA A 126 10.38 11.32 -12.84
C ALA A 126 9.30 12.33 -13.33
N ASP A 127 8.10 11.86 -13.66
CA ASP A 127 7.03 12.67 -14.24
C ASP A 127 5.66 12.32 -13.61
N PRO A 128 4.94 13.30 -13.03
CA PRO A 128 3.65 13.06 -12.39
C PRO A 128 2.59 12.43 -13.31
N GLU A 129 2.53 12.80 -14.58
CA GLU A 129 1.54 12.24 -15.52
C GLU A 129 1.84 10.77 -15.85
N THR A 130 3.11 10.46 -16.04
CA THR A 130 3.60 9.09 -16.24
C THR A 130 3.32 8.23 -15.02
N TYR A 131 3.60 8.73 -13.82
CA TYR A 131 3.25 8.05 -12.58
C TYR A 131 1.74 7.79 -12.48
N ALA A 132 0.93 8.84 -12.64
CA ALA A 132 -0.53 8.77 -12.54
C ALA A 132 -1.13 7.75 -13.52
N ARG A 133 -0.60 7.66 -14.74
CA ARG A 133 -1.00 6.67 -15.74
C ARG A 133 -0.60 5.25 -15.34
N ALA A 134 0.58 5.06 -14.76
CA ALA A 134 1.08 3.74 -14.35
C ALA A 134 0.30 3.16 -13.17
N VAL A 135 -0.18 4.02 -12.24
CA VAL A 135 -0.88 3.57 -11.03
C VAL A 135 -2.40 3.53 -11.16
N ARG A 136 -2.97 4.08 -12.23
CA ARG A 136 -4.42 4.16 -12.42
C ARG A 136 -5.03 2.77 -12.60
N ILE A 137 -6.06 2.47 -11.81
CA ILE A 137 -7.00 1.38 -12.08
C ILE A 137 -8.17 1.98 -12.87
N PRO A 138 -8.39 1.57 -14.14
CA PRO A 138 -9.49 2.10 -14.93
C PRO A 138 -10.84 1.57 -14.41
N GLU A 139 -11.90 2.36 -14.60
CA GLU A 139 -13.25 1.80 -14.50
C GLU A 139 -13.44 0.73 -15.59
N GLY A 140 -14.24 -0.29 -15.29
CA GLY A 140 -14.45 -1.43 -16.18
C GLY A 140 -14.97 -2.64 -15.42
N THR A 141 -14.93 -3.79 -16.07
CA THR A 141 -15.27 -5.07 -15.45
C THR A 141 -14.30 -5.41 -14.30
N GLU A 142 -14.73 -6.27 -13.38
CA GLU A 142 -13.87 -6.77 -12.30
C GLU A 142 -12.59 -7.43 -12.83
N ALA A 143 -12.69 -8.15 -13.96
CA ALA A 143 -11.54 -8.78 -14.60
C ALA A 143 -10.53 -7.75 -15.13
N GLU A 144 -11.00 -6.67 -15.76
CA GLU A 144 -10.14 -5.59 -16.27
C GLU A 144 -9.45 -4.83 -15.12
N GLN A 145 -10.21 -4.52 -14.06
CA GLN A 145 -9.69 -3.88 -12.86
C GLN A 145 -8.64 -4.77 -12.17
N ALA A 146 -8.92 -6.06 -12.02
CA ALA A 146 -7.99 -7.02 -11.44
C ALA A 146 -6.72 -7.17 -12.29
N ALA A 147 -6.84 -7.17 -13.63
CA ALA A 147 -5.69 -7.20 -14.52
C ALA A 147 -4.84 -5.93 -14.42
N ALA A 148 -5.46 -4.75 -14.31
CA ALA A 148 -4.76 -3.50 -14.07
C ALA A 148 -4.07 -3.49 -12.69
N ALA A 149 -4.73 -3.98 -11.65
CA ALA A 149 -4.18 -4.08 -10.30
C ALA A 149 -2.95 -4.99 -10.25
N ARG A 150 -2.98 -6.14 -10.93
CA ARG A 150 -1.82 -7.04 -11.08
C ARG A 150 -0.65 -6.34 -11.77
N ARG A 151 -0.88 -5.72 -12.93
CA ARG A 151 0.18 -4.99 -13.66
C ARG A 151 0.83 -3.89 -12.81
N ARG A 152 0.01 -3.08 -12.14
CA ARG A 152 0.50 -2.02 -11.23
C ARG A 152 1.32 -2.60 -10.08
N ARG A 153 0.84 -3.68 -9.46
CA ARG A 153 1.54 -4.37 -8.38
C ARG A 153 2.87 -4.94 -8.84
N ASP A 154 2.87 -5.65 -9.96
CA ASP A 154 4.05 -6.33 -10.47
C ASP A 154 5.14 -5.32 -10.86
N LEU A 155 4.77 -4.19 -11.44
CA LEU A 155 5.70 -3.07 -11.71
C LEU A 155 6.34 -2.53 -10.42
N ALA A 156 5.57 -2.40 -9.33
CA ALA A 156 6.12 -1.99 -8.05
C ALA A 156 7.03 -3.06 -7.43
N VAL A 157 6.71 -4.35 -7.60
CA VAL A 157 7.54 -5.47 -7.15
C VAL A 157 8.88 -5.49 -7.88
N GLU A 158 8.91 -5.20 -9.18
CA GLU A 158 10.14 -5.06 -9.96
C GLU A 158 11.05 -3.96 -9.39
N GLY A 159 10.51 -2.77 -9.14
CA GLY A 159 11.30 -1.68 -8.55
C GLY A 159 11.74 -1.99 -7.12
N PHE A 160 10.87 -2.59 -6.30
CA PHE A 160 11.23 -3.04 -4.95
C PHE A 160 12.38 -4.05 -4.95
N ALA A 161 12.41 -4.99 -5.90
CA ALA A 161 13.50 -5.96 -6.02
C ALA A 161 14.84 -5.28 -6.31
N VAL A 162 14.85 -4.22 -7.12
CA VAL A 162 16.06 -3.40 -7.38
C VAL A 162 16.53 -2.69 -6.12
N LEU A 163 15.62 -2.05 -5.38
CA LEU A 163 15.92 -1.36 -4.12
C LEU A 163 16.50 -2.31 -3.08
N ARG A 164 15.84 -3.46 -2.88
CA ARG A 164 16.31 -4.51 -1.96
C ARG A 164 17.70 -4.99 -2.35
N ALA A 165 17.91 -5.33 -3.62
CA ALA A 165 19.20 -5.83 -4.08
C ALA A 165 20.31 -4.79 -3.93
N ALA A 166 20.02 -3.50 -4.10
CA ALA A 166 20.98 -2.42 -3.87
C ALA A 166 21.35 -2.30 -2.39
N GLY A 167 20.36 -2.28 -1.50
CA GLY A 167 20.57 -2.27 -0.05
C GLY A 167 21.38 -3.48 0.44
N GLU A 168 21.10 -4.68 -0.08
CA GLU A 168 21.87 -5.90 0.22
C GLU A 168 23.35 -5.81 -0.19
N ARG A 169 23.68 -4.99 -1.20
CA ARG A 169 25.06 -4.70 -1.63
C ARG A 169 25.69 -3.51 -0.89
N GLY A 170 24.97 -2.88 0.03
CA GLY A 170 25.41 -1.67 0.72
C GLY A 170 25.44 -0.42 -0.17
N ASP A 171 24.62 -0.39 -1.22
CA ASP A 171 24.43 0.77 -2.09
C ASP A 171 23.07 1.41 -1.80
N PRO A 172 23.00 2.43 -0.92
CA PRO A 172 21.75 3.11 -0.61
C PRO A 172 21.32 4.11 -1.69
N GLY A 173 22.14 4.37 -2.72
CA GLY A 173 21.85 5.40 -3.73
C GLY A 173 20.52 5.24 -4.48
N PRO A 174 20.03 4.01 -4.73
CA PRO A 174 18.71 3.80 -5.33
C PRO A 174 17.49 4.05 -4.43
N LEU A 175 17.67 4.10 -3.10
CA LEU A 175 16.60 4.27 -2.10
C LEU A 175 16.15 5.73 -1.94
#